data_AF-A0AAJ4TKF4-F1
#
_entry.id   AF-A0AAJ4TKF4-F1
#
_cell.length_a   1.000
_cell.length_b   1.000
_cell.length_c   1.000
_cell.angle_alpha   90.00
_cell.angle_beta   90.00
_cell.angle_gamma   90.00
#
_symmetry.space_group_name_H-M   'P 1'
#
loop_
_entity.id
_entity.type
_entity.pdbx_description
1 polymer ?
#
loop_
_entity_poly.entity_id
_entity_poly.type
_entity_poly.pdbx_seq_one_letter_code
_entity_poly.pdbx_strand_id
1 'polypeptide(L)'
;MLDIINDSLKRLETAPNNDDSISNAISNLISELNNIKTLLSPTNLNLSGSASTLTPSMTAQIKCSFSLAPGVYLSTRIKTLAGNLPASNITDSKLGANILPFAGCTNPANPTMNPFVFPWVCIPNLTPFIPTNPTTLLEGAPINTMNNKAICTFAAGGMVNFISSGQINAKTS
;
A
#
# COMPACT_ATOMS: atom_id res chain seq x y z
N MET A 1 -9.69 -14.88 24.97
CA MET A 1 -10.76 -13.99 25.46
C MET A 1 -12.06 -14.23 24.71
N LEU A 2 -12.07 -14.29 23.37
CA LEU A 2 -13.25 -14.62 22.57
C LEU A 2 -13.79 -16.05 22.82
N ASP A 3 -12.91 -17.04 23.01
CA ASP A 3 -13.31 -18.42 23.30
C ASP A 3 -14.04 -18.56 24.65
N ILE A 4 -13.64 -17.75 25.64
CA ILE A 4 -14.28 -17.71 26.96
C ILE A 4 -15.70 -17.15 26.85
N ILE A 5 -15.92 -16.17 25.97
CA ILE A 5 -17.24 -15.58 25.69
C ILE A 5 -18.14 -16.58 24.95
N ASN A 6 -17.57 -17.33 24.00
CA ASN A 6 -18.32 -18.37 23.28
C ASN A 6 -18.73 -19.53 24.20
N ASP A 7 -17.86 -19.92 25.12
CA ASP A 7 -18.18 -20.94 26.13
C ASP A 7 -19.26 -20.45 27.11
N SER A 8 -19.19 -19.20 27.58
CA SER A 8 -20.21 -18.64 28.47
C SER A 8 -21.58 -18.47 27.80
N LEU A 9 -21.64 -18.07 26.52
CA LEU A 9 -22.89 -18.03 25.74
C LEU A 9 -23.52 -19.43 25.64
N LYS A 10 -22.71 -20.44 25.31
CA LYS A 10 -23.19 -21.82 25.17
C LYS A 10 -23.76 -22.37 26.49
N ARG A 11 -23.15 -22.02 27.62
CA ARG A 11 -23.62 -22.41 28.96
C ARG A 11 -24.96 -21.75 29.33
N LEU A 12 -25.15 -20.50 28.92
CA LEU A 12 -26.40 -19.74 29.15
C LEU A 12 -27.56 -20.27 28.29
N GLU A 13 -27.29 -20.69 27.04
CA GLU A 13 -28.30 -21.32 26.17
C GLU A 13 -28.77 -22.69 26.69
N THR A 14 -27.92 -23.42 27.43
CA THR A 14 -28.25 -24.74 27.99
C THR A 14 -28.87 -24.68 29.39
N ALA A 15 -29.08 -23.50 29.98
CA ALA A 15 -29.60 -23.36 31.34
C ALA A 15 -31.12 -23.65 31.39
N PRO A 16 -31.58 -24.67 32.14
CA PRO A 16 -33.01 -24.97 32.27
C PRO A 16 -33.68 -23.94 33.21
N ASN A 17 -34.74 -23.27 32.74
CA ASN A 17 -35.50 -22.31 33.56
C ASN A 17 -37.00 -22.59 33.51
N ASN A 18 -37.63 -22.60 34.68
CA ASN A 18 -39.06 -22.88 34.88
C ASN A 18 -39.86 -21.63 35.33
N ASP A 19 -39.25 -20.43 35.29
CA ASP A 19 -39.85 -19.20 35.82
C ASP A 19 -39.65 -18.02 34.85
N ASP A 20 -40.73 -17.31 34.51
CA ASP A 20 -40.78 -16.32 33.41
C ASP A 20 -39.86 -15.10 33.66
N SER A 21 -39.67 -14.75 34.93
CA SER A 21 -38.80 -13.64 35.35
C SER A 21 -37.32 -13.91 35.07
N ILE A 22 -36.89 -15.17 35.24
CA ILE A 22 -35.50 -15.61 35.04
C ILE A 22 -35.20 -15.72 33.54
N SER A 23 -36.19 -16.13 32.73
CA SER A 23 -36.09 -16.17 31.27
C SER A 23 -35.81 -14.79 30.67
N ASN A 24 -36.49 -13.74 31.16
CA ASN A 24 -36.28 -12.37 30.71
C ASN A 24 -34.93 -11.77 31.11
N ALA A 25 -34.39 -12.15 32.27
CA ALA A 25 -33.05 -11.72 32.67
C ALA A 25 -31.96 -12.37 31.81
N ILE A 26 -32.11 -13.67 31.51
CA ILE A 26 -31.16 -14.42 30.69
C ILE A 26 -31.13 -13.92 29.24
N SER A 27 -32.29 -13.59 28.66
CA SER A 27 -32.35 -13.03 27.31
C SER A 27 -31.65 -11.67 27.21
N ASN A 28 -31.78 -10.82 28.24
CA ASN A 28 -31.06 -9.55 28.33
C ASN A 28 -29.54 -9.76 28.43
N LEU A 29 -29.06 -10.69 29.27
CA LEU A 29 -27.63 -10.98 29.38
C LEU A 29 -27.05 -11.56 28.09
N ILE A 30 -27.79 -12.44 27.41
CA ILE A 30 -27.38 -12.97 26.10
C ILE A 30 -27.26 -11.85 25.08
N SER A 31 -28.18 -10.88 25.08
CA SER A 31 -28.13 -9.71 24.21
C SER A 31 -26.90 -8.83 24.48
N GLU A 32 -26.60 -8.54 25.74
CA GLU A 32 -25.42 -7.75 26.11
C GLU A 32 -24.11 -8.47 25.76
N LEU A 33 -24.01 -9.77 26.03
CA LEU A 33 -22.83 -10.57 25.67
C LEU A 33 -22.64 -10.67 24.16
N ASN A 34 -23.72 -10.70 23.38
CA ASN A 34 -23.65 -10.63 21.92
C ASN A 34 -23.16 -9.27 21.42
N ASN A 35 -23.58 -8.16 22.05
CA ASN A 35 -23.04 -6.82 21.76
C ASN A 35 -21.55 -6.70 22.13
N ILE A 36 -21.13 -7.33 23.22
CA ILE A 36 -19.71 -7.37 23.60
C ILE A 36 -18.92 -8.22 22.60
N LYS A 37 -19.47 -9.36 22.17
CA LYS A 37 -18.88 -10.23 21.14
C LYS A 37 -18.74 -9.54 19.79
N THR A 38 -19.64 -8.65 19.39
CA THR A 38 -19.49 -7.90 18.13
C THR A 38 -18.37 -6.86 18.20
N LEU A 39 -18.15 -6.26 19.37
CA LEU A 39 -17.05 -5.30 19.61
C LEU A 39 -15.68 -5.98 19.76
N LEU A 40 -15.66 -7.20 20.33
CA LEU A 40 -14.43 -7.96 20.60
C LEU A 40 -14.12 -9.05 19.57
N SER A 41 -15.09 -9.43 18.74
CA SER A 41 -14.79 -10.23 17.56
C SER A 41 -13.73 -9.44 16.81
N PRO A 42 -12.56 -10.03 16.51
CA PRO A 42 -11.65 -9.38 15.61
C PRO A 42 -12.50 -9.08 14.39
N THR A 43 -12.70 -7.79 14.12
CA THR A 43 -13.10 -7.41 12.80
C THR A 43 -12.04 -8.10 11.95
N ASN A 44 -12.44 -9.09 11.16
CA ASN A 44 -11.82 -9.21 9.85
C ASN A 44 -12.18 -7.88 9.21
N LEU A 45 -11.41 -6.85 9.58
CA LEU A 45 -11.16 -5.69 8.77
C LEU A 45 -10.73 -6.36 7.49
N ASN A 46 -11.70 -6.53 6.60
CA ASN A 46 -11.47 -6.67 5.20
C ASN A 46 -10.85 -5.32 4.87
N LEU A 47 -9.54 -5.27 5.15
CA LEU A 47 -8.67 -4.14 4.97
C LEU A 47 -8.56 -4.08 3.46
N SER A 48 -9.63 -3.58 2.85
CA SER A 48 -9.71 -3.21 1.46
C SER A 48 -8.66 -2.14 1.30
N GLY A 49 -7.45 -2.58 0.97
CA GLY A 49 -6.42 -1.85 0.25
C GLY A 49 -5.62 -0.76 0.95
N SER A 50 -5.92 -0.29 2.17
CA SER A 50 -5.34 0.99 2.63
C SER A 50 -4.33 0.98 3.79
N ALA A 51 -4.07 -0.13 4.48
CA ALA A 51 -3.01 -0.17 5.52
C ALA A 51 -1.92 -1.23 5.32
N SER A 52 -1.96 -1.95 4.20
CA SER A 52 -0.74 -2.48 3.58
C SER A 52 -0.35 -1.52 2.46
N THR A 53 0.17 -0.33 2.83
CA THR A 53 0.82 0.53 1.83
C THR A 53 2.03 -0.23 1.32
N LEU A 54 1.85 -0.93 0.20
CA LEU A 54 2.93 -1.62 -0.49
C LEU A 54 4.03 -0.58 -0.72
N THR A 55 5.16 -0.78 -0.06
CA THR A 55 6.30 0.13 -0.16
C THR A 55 7.08 -0.29 -1.41
N PRO A 56 7.40 0.65 -2.31
CA PRO A 56 8.19 0.33 -3.48
C PRO A 56 9.61 -0.05 -3.02
N SER A 57 10.06 -1.20 -3.49
CA SER A 57 11.37 -1.78 -3.20
C SER A 57 12.32 -1.68 -4.40
N MET A 58 13.53 -2.23 -4.29
CA MET A 58 14.57 -2.25 -5.34
C MET A 58 14.15 -2.80 -6.71
N THR A 59 13.01 -3.49 -6.81
CA THR A 59 12.49 -4.08 -8.05
C THR A 59 11.12 -3.56 -8.43
N ALA A 60 10.70 -2.43 -7.83
CA ALA A 60 9.43 -1.81 -8.16
C ALA A 60 9.40 -1.38 -9.63
N GLN A 61 8.22 -1.41 -10.24
CA GLN A 61 8.02 -0.94 -11.61
C GLN A 61 7.25 0.36 -11.59
N ILE A 62 7.75 1.31 -12.38
CA ILE A 62 7.14 2.62 -12.58
C ILE A 62 6.84 2.83 -14.05
N LYS A 63 5.84 3.67 -14.34
CA LYS A 63 5.53 4.06 -15.72
C LYS A 63 5.13 5.52 -15.78
N CYS A 64 5.74 6.22 -16.73
CA CYS A 64 5.30 7.54 -17.15
C CYS A 64 4.14 7.42 -18.14
N SER A 65 3.16 8.32 -18.07
CA SER A 65 2.05 8.40 -19.03
C SER A 65 2.49 8.48 -20.50
N PHE A 66 3.69 9.03 -20.76
CA PHE A 66 4.24 9.20 -22.11
C PHE A 66 5.29 8.14 -22.48
N SER A 67 5.58 7.19 -21.58
CA SER A 67 6.53 6.12 -21.87
C SER A 67 5.84 4.98 -22.64
N LEU A 68 6.56 4.38 -23.60
CA LEU A 68 6.08 3.20 -24.30
C LEU A 68 6.15 1.93 -23.43
N ALA A 69 7.13 1.87 -22.53
CA ALA A 69 7.34 0.72 -21.64
C ALA A 69 7.39 1.13 -20.15
N PRO A 70 7.06 0.22 -19.22
CA PRO A 70 7.41 0.40 -17.82
C PRO A 70 8.93 0.38 -17.64
N GLY A 71 9.41 0.99 -16.57
CA GLY A 71 10.81 1.00 -16.17
C GLY A 71 10.98 0.54 -14.75
N VAL A 72 12.23 0.32 -14.38
CA VAL A 72 12.61 -0.22 -13.07
C VAL A 72 12.92 0.92 -12.12
N TYR A 73 12.41 0.79 -10.91
CA TYR A 73 12.70 1.64 -9.77
C TYR A 73 13.60 0.92 -8.79
N LEU A 74 14.71 1.55 -8.44
CA LEU A 74 15.68 1.07 -7.47
C LEU A 74 15.63 1.93 -6.20
N SER A 75 15.26 1.33 -5.07
CA SER A 75 15.50 1.96 -3.78
C SER A 75 16.98 1.84 -3.40
N THR A 76 17.64 2.96 -3.13
CA THR A 76 19.06 3.02 -2.76
C THR A 76 19.28 3.00 -1.24
N ARG A 77 18.22 3.01 -0.43
CA ARG A 77 18.28 3.08 1.04
C ARG A 77 18.41 1.68 1.67
N ILE A 78 19.64 1.17 1.70
CA ILE A 78 19.93 -0.16 2.27
C ILE A 78 19.72 -0.27 3.79
N LYS A 79 19.65 0.86 4.51
CA LYS A 79 19.58 0.85 5.99
C LYS A 79 18.19 0.62 6.54
N THR A 80 17.15 0.87 5.74
CA THR A 80 15.77 0.72 6.16
C THR A 80 15.09 -0.30 5.27
N LEU A 81 14.70 -1.44 5.84
CA LEU A 81 14.13 -2.54 5.09
C LEU A 81 12.63 -2.64 5.36
N ALA A 82 11.85 -2.79 4.29
CA ALA A 82 10.46 -3.20 4.33
C ALA A 82 10.35 -4.57 3.65
N GLY A 83 9.90 -5.59 4.39
CA GLY A 83 9.80 -6.96 3.86
C GLY A 83 11.14 -7.52 3.36
N ASN A 84 12.23 -7.28 4.09
CA ASN A 84 13.60 -7.70 3.74
C ASN A 84 14.18 -7.07 2.46
N LEU A 85 13.52 -6.05 1.91
CA LEU A 85 13.99 -5.27 0.77
C LEU A 85 14.18 -3.80 1.16
N PRO A 86 15.10 -3.06 0.53
CA PRO A 86 15.29 -1.64 0.82
C PRO A 86 14.01 -0.82 0.60
N ALA A 87 13.57 -0.12 1.64
CA ALA A 87 12.45 0.79 1.62
C ALA A 87 12.85 2.12 0.98
N SER A 88 11.88 2.86 0.45
CA SER A 88 12.12 4.12 -0.25
C SER A 88 11.27 5.26 0.33
N ASN A 89 11.75 6.48 0.22
CA ASN A 89 11.03 7.70 0.56
C ASN A 89 10.78 8.60 -0.66
N ILE A 90 10.05 9.69 -0.47
CA ILE A 90 9.71 10.61 -1.57
C ILE A 90 10.90 11.31 -2.25
N THR A 91 12.08 11.34 -1.60
CA THR A 91 13.28 12.00 -2.12
C THR A 91 14.08 11.11 -3.07
N ASP A 92 13.74 9.82 -3.15
CA ASP A 92 14.35 8.83 -4.03
C ASP A 92 13.80 8.95 -5.47
N SER A 93 13.77 10.18 -6.02
CA SER A 93 13.27 10.49 -7.36
C SER A 93 14.40 10.82 -8.35
N LYS A 94 15.65 10.54 -7.99
CA LYS A 94 16.83 10.93 -8.77
C LYS A 94 17.06 10.00 -9.96
N LEU A 95 17.19 10.60 -11.14
CA LEU A 95 17.57 9.91 -12.37
C LEU A 95 18.98 9.30 -12.24
N GLY A 96 19.14 8.06 -12.70
CA GLY A 96 20.39 7.32 -12.70
C GLY A 96 20.78 6.69 -11.35
N ALA A 97 20.15 7.11 -10.26
CA ALA A 97 20.32 6.51 -8.93
C ALA A 97 19.12 5.63 -8.56
N ASN A 98 17.92 6.22 -8.59
CA ASN A 98 16.68 5.54 -8.22
C ASN A 98 15.85 5.13 -9.41
N ILE A 99 15.89 5.93 -10.48
CA ILE A 99 15.07 5.74 -11.66
C ILE A 99 15.96 5.63 -12.88
N LEU A 100 15.76 4.57 -13.65
CA LEU A 100 16.41 4.40 -14.94
C LEU A 100 15.58 5.04 -16.07
N PRO A 101 16.20 5.46 -17.18
CA PRO A 101 15.48 5.91 -18.37
C PRO A 101 14.48 4.85 -18.86
N PHE A 102 13.30 5.29 -19.30
CA PHE A 102 12.32 4.37 -19.88
C PHE A 102 12.56 4.16 -21.38
N ALA A 103 12.12 3.01 -21.90
CA ALA A 103 12.16 2.76 -23.34
C ALA A 103 11.08 3.57 -24.07
N GLY A 104 11.51 4.49 -24.94
CA GLY A 104 10.62 5.30 -25.77
C GLY A 104 9.86 6.38 -25.00
N CYS A 105 9.76 7.57 -25.60
CA CYS A 105 8.83 8.61 -25.16
C CYS A 105 7.96 9.04 -26.35
N THR A 106 6.67 9.24 -26.11
CA THR A 106 5.73 9.82 -27.10
C THR A 106 5.66 11.35 -27.00
N ASN A 107 6.27 11.95 -25.98
CA ASN A 107 6.19 13.39 -25.78
C ASN A 107 7.20 14.14 -26.66
N PRO A 108 6.76 15.11 -27.49
CA PRO A 108 7.64 15.95 -28.31
C PRO A 108 8.56 16.89 -27.52
N ALA A 109 8.26 17.16 -26.25
CA ALA A 109 9.08 17.99 -25.39
C ALA A 109 10.32 17.27 -24.81
N ASN A 110 10.45 15.95 -25.03
CA ASN A 110 11.62 15.22 -24.56
C ASN A 110 12.87 15.63 -25.38
N PRO A 111 13.95 16.12 -24.73
CA PRO A 111 15.17 16.55 -25.43
C PRO A 111 15.87 15.45 -26.22
N THR A 112 15.57 14.18 -25.91
CA THR A 112 16.12 13.01 -26.63
C THR A 112 15.14 12.40 -27.63
N MET A 113 13.97 13.01 -27.83
CA MET A 113 13.03 12.52 -28.85
C MET A 113 13.64 12.72 -30.23
N ASN A 114 13.87 11.61 -30.93
CA ASN A 114 14.14 11.61 -32.35
C ASN A 114 13.17 10.63 -33.03
N PRO A 115 12.17 11.11 -33.79
CA PRO A 115 11.17 10.23 -34.42
C PRO A 115 11.77 9.32 -35.51
N PHE A 116 13.02 9.54 -35.93
CA PHE A 116 13.64 8.82 -37.05
C PHE A 116 14.59 7.70 -36.64
N VAL A 117 15.08 7.67 -35.39
CA VAL A 117 16.10 6.69 -34.96
C VAL A 117 15.76 6.12 -33.60
N PHE A 118 15.26 4.88 -33.58
CA PHE A 118 15.13 4.07 -32.36
C PHE A 118 16.50 3.48 -31.99
N PRO A 119 16.92 3.48 -30.71
CA PRO A 119 16.13 3.76 -29.51
C PRO A 119 16.26 5.20 -28.99
N TRP A 120 15.17 5.97 -29.01
CA TRP A 120 15.05 7.16 -28.15
C TRP A 120 14.55 6.75 -26.77
N VAL A 121 15.21 7.24 -25.71
CA VAL A 121 14.82 6.95 -24.33
C VAL A 121 13.92 8.06 -23.79
N CYS A 122 13.01 7.73 -22.86
CA CYS A 122 12.37 8.75 -22.05
C CYS A 122 13.28 9.04 -20.86
N ILE A 123 13.67 10.31 -20.68
CA ILE A 123 14.45 10.74 -19.52
C ILE A 123 13.48 11.26 -18.45
N PRO A 124 13.20 10.49 -17.39
CA PRO A 124 12.33 10.94 -16.31
C PRO A 124 13.13 11.78 -15.31
N ASN A 125 13.34 13.05 -15.63
CA ASN A 125 13.72 13.99 -14.58
C ASN A 125 12.47 14.26 -13.75
N LEU A 126 12.41 13.72 -12.54
CA LEU A 126 11.22 13.75 -11.70
C LEU A 126 11.37 14.77 -10.58
N THR A 127 10.29 15.47 -10.28
CA THR A 127 10.12 16.10 -8.96
C THR A 127 10.08 15.03 -7.87
N PRO A 128 10.34 15.37 -6.60
CA PRO A 128 10.03 14.48 -5.49
C PRO A 128 8.63 13.90 -5.60
N PHE A 129 8.46 12.64 -5.18
CA PHE A 129 7.16 11.99 -5.21
C PHE A 129 6.19 12.72 -4.29
N ILE A 130 4.95 12.90 -4.75
CA ILE A 130 3.87 13.46 -3.96
C ILE A 130 3.39 12.37 -2.99
N PRO A 131 3.54 12.57 -1.67
CA PRO A 131 3.16 11.57 -0.68
C PRO A 131 1.64 11.48 -0.57
N THR A 132 1.10 10.26 -0.58
CA THR A 132 -0.31 10.01 -0.22
C THR A 132 -0.49 9.81 1.29
N ASN A 133 0.59 9.44 2.00
CA ASN A 133 0.58 9.27 3.45
C ASN A 133 1.76 10.04 4.09
N PRO A 134 1.55 11.30 4.53
CA PRO A 134 2.63 12.13 5.08
C PRO A 134 3.00 11.77 6.52
N THR A 135 2.22 10.96 7.24
CA THR A 135 2.45 10.66 8.67
C THR A 135 3.47 9.54 8.89
N THR A 136 3.63 8.65 7.91
CA THR A 136 4.62 7.58 7.94
C THR A 136 5.94 8.05 7.36
N LEU A 137 6.92 8.32 8.24
CA LEU A 137 8.22 8.86 7.88
C LEU A 137 9.29 7.77 7.80
N LEU A 138 10.16 7.87 6.80
CA LEU A 138 11.36 7.08 6.60
C LEU A 138 12.58 8.02 6.52
N GLU A 139 13.47 7.93 7.50
CA GLU A 139 14.65 8.80 7.62
C GLU A 139 14.31 10.31 7.58
N GLY A 140 13.18 10.71 8.18
CA GLY A 140 12.76 12.11 8.28
C GLY A 140 11.97 12.65 7.08
N ALA A 141 11.72 11.84 6.05
CA ALA A 141 10.84 12.20 4.93
C ALA A 141 9.69 11.19 4.76
N PRO A 142 8.53 11.57 4.20
CA PRO A 142 7.43 10.64 3.96
C PRO A 142 7.86 9.41 3.16
N ILE A 143 7.36 8.25 3.57
CA ILE A 143 7.62 6.99 2.89
C ILE A 143 6.96 6.98 1.50
N ASN A 144 7.61 6.30 0.56
CA ASN A 144 7.04 6.10 -0.75
C ASN A 144 6.01 4.96 -0.70
N THR A 145 4.89 5.12 -1.39
CA THR A 145 3.83 4.10 -1.46
C THR A 145 3.39 3.91 -2.89
N MET A 146 2.75 2.77 -3.19
CA MET A 146 2.22 2.50 -4.53
C MET A 146 1.30 3.59 -5.11
N ASN A 147 0.65 4.38 -4.25
CA ASN A 147 -0.26 5.44 -4.68
C ASN A 147 0.45 6.77 -4.98
N ASN A 148 1.71 6.92 -4.56
CA ASN A 148 2.47 8.13 -4.78
C ASN A 148 2.71 8.36 -6.28
N LYS A 149 2.80 9.63 -6.67
CA LYS A 149 2.99 10.05 -8.07
C LYS A 149 4.09 11.09 -8.14
N ALA A 150 4.84 11.11 -9.23
CA ALA A 150 5.82 12.16 -9.50
C ALA A 150 5.54 12.82 -10.85
N ILE A 151 5.89 14.09 -10.99
CA ILE A 151 5.75 14.83 -12.22
C ILE A 151 7.08 14.78 -12.97
N CYS A 152 7.02 14.45 -14.26
CA CYS A 152 8.17 14.48 -15.15
C CYS A 152 8.40 15.89 -15.68
N THR A 153 9.59 16.45 -15.47
CA THR A 153 9.97 17.80 -15.90
C THR A 153 10.13 17.88 -17.42
N PHE A 154 10.68 16.85 -18.06
CA PHE A 154 10.90 16.84 -19.52
C PHE A 154 9.66 16.44 -20.32
N ALA A 155 8.65 15.91 -19.65
CA ALA A 155 7.37 15.64 -20.25
C ALA A 155 6.32 16.47 -19.52
N ALA A 156 6.14 17.72 -19.93
CA ALA A 156 5.18 18.64 -19.30
C ALA A 156 3.78 17.98 -19.20
N GLY A 157 3.24 17.87 -17.97
CA GLY A 157 2.00 17.15 -17.67
C GLY A 157 2.12 15.63 -17.51
N GLY A 158 3.33 15.08 -17.62
CA GLY A 158 3.61 13.66 -17.51
C GLY A 158 3.67 13.21 -16.06
N MET A 159 2.82 12.25 -15.71
CA MET A 159 2.78 11.66 -14.38
C MET A 159 3.48 10.30 -14.40
N VAL A 160 4.34 10.06 -13.42
CA VAL A 160 4.95 8.76 -13.16
C VAL A 160 4.27 8.13 -11.97
N ASN A 161 3.74 6.93 -12.19
CA ASN A 161 3.05 6.14 -11.18
C ASN A 161 3.78 4.82 -10.97
N PHE A 162 3.68 4.26 -9.76
CA PHE A 162 4.07 2.89 -9.50
C PHE A 162 3.01 1.93 -10.06
N ILE A 163 3.46 0.89 -10.77
CA ILE A 163 2.63 -0.21 -11.27
C ILE A 163 2.83 -1.46 -10.42
N SER A 164 4.05 -1.68 -9.94
CA SER A 164 4.38 -2.78 -9.01
C SER A 164 5.30 -2.31 -7.91
N SER A 165 5.10 -2.82 -6.70
CA SER A 165 5.92 -2.49 -5.51
C SER A 165 7.23 -3.27 -5.46
N GLY A 166 7.39 -4.32 -6.28
CA GLY A 166 8.53 -5.24 -6.20
C GLY A 166 8.54 -6.13 -4.94
N GLN A 167 7.74 -5.81 -3.92
CA GLN A 167 7.48 -6.65 -2.75
C GLN A 167 6.29 -7.57 -3.02
N ILE A 168 6.54 -8.87 -3.01
CA ILE A 168 5.50 -9.88 -2.87
C ILE A 168 5.31 -10.17 -1.37
N ASN A 169 4.29 -9.57 -0.75
CA ASN A 169 3.84 -10.07 0.55
C ASN A 169 3.13 -11.40 0.31
N ALA A 170 3.87 -12.51 0.45
CA ALA A 170 3.25 -13.83 0.52
C ALA A 170 2.39 -13.84 1.79
N LYS A 171 1.06 -13.68 1.64
CA LYS A 171 0.14 -14.05 2.70
C LYS A 171 0.31 -15.57 2.88
N THR A 172 1.01 -15.99 3.92
CA THR A 172 0.93 -17.37 4.37
C THR A 172 -0.51 -17.60 4.83
N SER A 173 -1.21 -18.51 4.14
CA SER A 173 -2.54 -18.98 4.53
C SER A 173 -2.57 -19.56 5.93
#